data_AF-W5NRP5-F1
#
_entry.id   AF-W5NRP5-F1
#
_cell.length_a   1.000
_cell.length_b   1.000
_cell.length_c   1.000
_cell.angle_alpha   90.00
_cell.angle_beta   90.00
_cell.angle_gamma   90.00
#
_symmetry.space_group_name_H-M   'P 1'
#
loop_
_entity.id
_entity.type
_entity.pdbx_description
1 polymer ?
#
loop_
_entity_poly.entity_id
_entity_poly.type
_entity_poly.pdbx_seq_one_letter_code
_entity_poly.pdbx_strand_id
1 'polypeptide(L)'
;MRRASLIAQLEGTKVVQPIFLGKMVSYVENYDPSDSAALQEAYGYAAGLSACVLIWAVLHHLYFYHMQRVGMRLRVAMCHMIYRKALRLSSSAKRKTTTGQVVNLLSNDVNRFDQVTMFLHYLWVGPLQAITVTALLWMEIGMSCLAGMAVLIILLLLQSCFGKLFSSL
;
A
#
# COMPACT_ATOMS: atom_id res chain seq x y z
N MET A 1 -15.40 4.19 -8.87
CA MET A 1 -15.16 3.07 -9.81
C MET A 1 -13.73 3.02 -10.36
N ARG A 2 -13.21 4.00 -11.12
CA ARG A 2 -11.84 3.91 -11.71
C ARG A 2 -10.69 3.68 -10.71
N ARG A 3 -10.74 4.29 -9.51
CA ARG A 3 -9.68 4.12 -8.48
C ARG A 3 -9.64 2.71 -7.89
N ALA A 4 -10.80 2.11 -7.63
CA ALA A 4 -10.90 0.73 -7.14
C ALA A 4 -10.40 -0.27 -8.20
N SER A 5 -10.67 0.00 -9.49
CA SER A 5 -10.15 -0.79 -10.61
C SER A 5 -8.63 -0.75 -10.69
N LEU A 6 -8.01 0.42 -10.54
CA LEU A 6 -6.55 0.57 -10.57
C LEU A 6 -5.88 -0.14 -9.39
N ILE A 7 -6.48 -0.06 -8.20
CA ILE A 7 -5.99 -0.77 -7.01
C ILE A 7 -6.11 -2.28 -7.21
N ALA A 8 -7.26 -2.77 -7.70
CA ALA A 8 -7.43 -4.20 -7.99
C ALA A 8 -6.43 -4.72 -9.03
N GLN A 9 -6.16 -3.94 -10.08
CA GLN A 9 -5.13 -4.25 -11.08
C GLN A 9 -3.72 -4.27 -10.47
N LEU A 10 -3.39 -3.29 -9.63
CA LEU A 10 -2.08 -3.20 -8.98
C LEU A 10 -1.81 -4.42 -8.09
N GLU A 11 -2.79 -4.79 -7.27
CA GLU A 11 -2.67 -5.89 -6.32
C GLU A 11 -2.73 -7.25 -7.02
N GLY A 12 -3.55 -7.39 -8.07
CA GLY A 12 -3.59 -8.59 -8.90
C GLY A 12 -2.22 -8.91 -9.51
N THR A 13 -1.52 -7.91 -10.06
CA THR A 13 -0.20 -8.14 -10.67
C THR A 13 0.85 -8.61 -9.66
N LYS A 14 0.81 -8.13 -8.41
CA LYS A 14 1.72 -8.60 -7.35
C LYS A 14 1.50 -10.07 -7.00
N VAL A 15 0.24 -10.51 -6.98
CA VAL A 15 -0.14 -11.89 -6.65
C VAL A 15 0.25 -12.86 -7.76
N VAL A 16 0.25 -12.40 -9.01
CA VAL A 16 0.62 -13.20 -10.19
C VAL A 16 2.13 -13.44 -10.30
N GLN A 17 2.98 -12.52 -9.82
CA GLN A 17 4.44 -12.65 -9.86
C GLN A 17 5.00 -13.95 -9.25
N PRO A 18 4.62 -14.37 -8.02
CA PRO A 18 5.14 -15.61 -7.44
C PRO A 18 4.72 -16.87 -8.21
N ILE A 19 3.60 -16.85 -8.94
CA ILE A 19 3.18 -17.98 -9.78
C ILE A 19 4.15 -18.17 -10.95
N PHE A 20 4.50 -17.08 -11.65
CA PHE A 20 5.50 -17.12 -12.71
C PHE A 20 6.87 -17.54 -12.18
N LEU A 21 7.27 -17.00 -11.02
CA LEU A 21 8.52 -17.38 -10.37
C LEU A 21 8.54 -18.88 -10.03
N GLY A 22 7.45 -19.42 -9.48
CA GLY A 22 7.31 -20.84 -9.16
C GLY A 22 7.42 -21.73 -10.40
N LYS A 23 6.85 -21.33 -11.54
CA LYS A 23 7.02 -22.05 -12.82
C LYS A 23 8.46 -22.03 -13.31
N MET A 24 9.16 -20.91 -13.16
CA MET A 24 10.58 -20.81 -13.49
C MET A 24 11.45 -21.70 -12.58
N VAL A 25 11.17 -21.73 -11.28
CA VAL A 25 11.86 -22.62 -10.33
C VAL A 25 11.63 -24.08 -10.71
N SER A 26 10.38 -24.46 -11.02
CA SER A 26 10.04 -25.83 -11.45
C SER A 26 10.76 -26.23 -12.74
N TYR A 27 10.96 -25.31 -13.68
CA TYR A 27 11.79 -25.55 -14.88
C TYR A 27 13.26 -25.80 -14.52
N VAL A 28 13.83 -25.00 -13.61
CA VAL A 28 15.23 -25.16 -13.18
C VAL A 28 15.44 -26.48 -12.43
N GLU A 29 14.48 -26.90 -11.60
CA GLU A 29 14.54 -28.16 -10.88
C GLU A 29 14.46 -29.38 -11.80
N ASN A 30 13.66 -29.31 -12.87
CA ASN A 30 13.45 -30.39 -13.82
C ASN A 30 14.18 -30.15 -15.15
N TYR A 31 15.35 -29.49 -15.10
CA TYR A 31 16.08 -29.08 -16.30
C TYR A 31 16.55 -30.29 -17.11
N ASP A 32 16.07 -30.40 -18.34
CA ASP A 32 16.53 -31.37 -19.34
C ASP A 32 17.19 -30.63 -20.51
N PRO A 33 18.50 -30.82 -20.76
CA PRO A 33 19.22 -30.15 -21.84
C PRO A 33 18.74 -30.54 -23.25
N SER A 34 17.98 -31.62 -23.39
CA SER A 34 17.41 -32.07 -24.67
C SER A 34 16.02 -31.47 -24.95
N ASP A 35 15.36 -30.89 -23.95
CA ASP A 35 14.02 -30.31 -24.07
C ASP A 35 14.08 -28.83 -24.46
N SER A 36 14.23 -28.59 -25.76
CA SER A 36 14.20 -27.24 -26.32
C SER A 36 12.85 -26.54 -26.18
N ALA A 37 11.76 -27.28 -26.00
CA ALA A 37 10.42 -26.71 -25.83
C ALA A 37 10.25 -26.13 -24.42
N ALA A 38 10.71 -26.85 -23.39
CA ALA A 38 10.72 -26.37 -22.01
C ALA A 38 11.57 -25.09 -21.85
N LEU A 39 12.71 -24.99 -22.56
CA LEU A 39 13.53 -23.79 -22.57
C LEU A 39 12.79 -22.57 -23.15
N GLN A 40 12.05 -22.75 -24.25
CA GLN A 40 11.22 -21.69 -24.83
C GLN A 40 10.09 -21.26 -23.89
N GLU A 41 9.46 -22.20 -23.20
CA GLU A 41 8.42 -21.93 -22.20
C GLU A 41 8.97 -21.12 -21.02
N ALA A 42 10.15 -21.47 -20.53
CA ALA A 42 10.85 -20.75 -19.46
C ALA A 42 11.19 -19.30 -19.85
N TYR A 43 11.66 -19.07 -21.09
CA TYR A 43 11.86 -17.70 -21.60
C TYR A 43 10.54 -16.93 -21.69
N GLY A 44 9.44 -17.59 -22.06
CA GLY A 44 8.09 -17.02 -22.04
C GLY A 44 7.67 -16.58 -20.64
N TYR A 45 7.88 -17.43 -19.62
CA TYR A 45 7.60 -17.09 -18.22
C TYR A 45 8.48 -15.94 -17.71
N ALA A 46 9.77 -15.91 -18.06
CA ALA A 46 10.68 -14.83 -17.69
C ALA A 46 10.28 -13.48 -18.32
N ALA A 47 9.88 -13.50 -19.59
CA ALA A 47 9.36 -12.31 -20.29
C ALA A 47 8.03 -11.84 -19.67
N GLY A 48 7.13 -12.77 -19.36
CA GLY A 48 5.86 -12.49 -18.67
C GLY A 48 6.07 -11.87 -17.29
N LEU A 49 6.99 -12.43 -16.49
CA LEU A 49 7.34 -11.88 -15.17
C LEU A 49 7.92 -10.46 -15.29
N SER A 50 8.85 -10.25 -16.23
CA SER A 50 9.45 -8.93 -16.49
C SER A 50 8.39 -7.90 -16.88
N ALA A 51 7.47 -8.27 -17.79
CA ALA A 51 6.35 -7.43 -18.18
C ALA A 51 5.43 -7.12 -16.99
N CYS A 52 5.09 -8.11 -16.16
CA CYS A 52 4.29 -7.91 -14.96
C CYS A 52 4.94 -6.90 -14.00
N VAL A 53 6.24 -7.01 -13.76
CA VAL A 53 6.98 -6.08 -12.88
C VAL A 53 6.97 -4.66 -13.45
N LEU A 54 7.21 -4.50 -14.76
CA LEU A 54 7.19 -3.19 -15.42
C LEU A 54 5.79 -2.55 -15.38
N ILE A 55 4.75 -3.31 -15.72
CA ILE A 55 3.36 -2.84 -15.66
C ILE A 55 3.01 -2.43 -14.23
N TRP A 56 3.37 -3.26 -13.25
CA TRP A 56 3.16 -2.95 -11.84
C TRP A 56 3.86 -1.64 -11.44
N ALA A 57 5.13 -1.47 -11.80
CA ALA A 57 5.90 -0.27 -11.46
C ALA A 57 5.28 1.01 -12.05
N VAL A 58 4.87 0.96 -13.32
CA VAL A 58 4.19 2.09 -13.99
C VAL A 58 2.85 2.40 -13.32
N LEU A 59 2.01 1.39 -13.10
CA LEU A 59 0.71 1.56 -12.43
C LEU A 59 0.89 2.09 -11.00
N HIS A 60 1.88 1.59 -10.27
CA HIS A 60 2.20 2.04 -8.92
C HIS A 60 2.55 3.53 -8.91
N HIS A 61 3.46 3.96 -9.78
CA HIS A 61 3.87 5.37 -9.86
C HIS A 61 2.73 6.30 -10.31
N LEU A 62 1.93 5.88 -11.30
CA LEU A 62 0.75 6.65 -11.71
C LEU A 62 -0.25 6.79 -10.57
N TYR A 63 -0.54 5.71 -9.85
CA TYR A 63 -1.41 5.72 -8.68
C TYR A 63 -0.86 6.65 -7.59
N PHE A 64 0.42 6.51 -7.26
CA PHE A 64 1.11 7.31 -6.25
C PHE A 64 1.05 8.80 -6.58
N TYR A 65 1.37 9.17 -7.82
CA TYR A 65 1.28 10.54 -8.33
C TYR A 65 -0.15 11.08 -8.21
N HIS A 66 -1.15 10.29 -8.58
CA HIS A 66 -2.55 10.68 -8.43
C HIS A 66 -2.94 10.90 -6.96
N MET A 67 -2.52 10.04 -6.04
CA MET A 67 -2.82 10.19 -4.62
C MET A 67 -2.14 11.42 -4.02
N GLN A 68 -0.88 11.70 -4.38
CA GLN A 68 -0.19 12.93 -3.97
C GLN A 68 -0.93 14.19 -4.44
N ARG A 69 -1.44 14.22 -5.68
CA ARG A 69 -2.24 15.35 -6.17
C ARG A 69 -3.54 15.53 -5.40
N VAL A 70 -4.17 14.43 -5.00
CA VAL A 70 -5.39 14.48 -4.17
C VAL A 70 -5.06 15.03 -2.79
N GLY A 71 -3.98 14.55 -2.15
CA GLY A 71 -3.50 15.07 -0.87
C GLY A 71 -3.24 16.58 -0.92
N MET A 72 -2.49 17.03 -1.92
CA MET A 72 -2.16 18.45 -2.11
C MET A 72 -3.42 19.32 -2.25
N ARG A 73 -4.41 18.88 -3.05
CA ARG A 73 -5.69 19.61 -3.20
C ARG A 73 -6.46 19.66 -1.89
N LEU A 74 -6.48 18.55 -1.13
CA LEU A 74 -7.12 18.48 0.17
C LEU A 74 -6.46 19.45 1.17
N ARG A 75 -5.13 19.47 1.21
CA ARG A 75 -4.34 20.40 2.03
C ARG A 75 -4.68 21.86 1.73
N VAL A 76 -4.66 22.25 0.45
CA VAL A 76 -5.00 23.63 0.03
C VAL A 76 -6.45 23.99 0.41
N ALA A 77 -7.40 23.08 0.17
CA ALA A 77 -8.80 23.30 0.52
C ALA A 77 -9.00 23.48 2.03
N MET A 78 -8.29 22.68 2.83
CA MET A 78 -8.30 22.75 4.29
C MET A 78 -7.71 24.07 4.80
N CYS A 79 -6.54 24.48 4.30
CA CYS A 79 -5.94 25.77 4.62
C CYS A 79 -6.91 26.93 4.33
N HIS A 80 -7.52 26.94 3.15
CA HIS A 80 -8.49 27.96 2.78
C HIS A 80 -9.73 27.96 3.70
N MET A 81 -10.27 26.79 4.03
CA MET A 81 -11.44 26.67 4.91
C MET A 81 -11.14 27.13 6.35
N ILE A 82 -9.97 26.74 6.90
CA ILE A 82 -9.54 27.15 8.24
C ILE A 82 -9.29 28.66 8.26
N TYR A 83 -8.62 29.21 7.25
CA TYR A 83 -8.39 30.65 7.15
C TYR A 83 -9.70 31.45 7.08
N ARG A 84 -10.64 31.03 6.23
CA ARG A 84 -11.98 31.64 6.14
C ARG A 84 -12.72 31.59 7.47
N LYS A 85 -12.61 30.47 8.21
CA LYS A 85 -13.22 30.34 9.54
C LYS A 85 -12.56 31.28 10.53
N ALA A 86 -11.22 31.34 10.58
CA ALA A 86 -10.45 32.20 11.47
C ALA A 86 -10.83 33.68 11.36
N LEU A 87 -11.07 34.17 10.13
CA LEU A 87 -11.51 35.54 9.88
C LEU A 87 -12.93 35.85 10.40
N ARG A 88 -13.81 34.85 10.44
CA ARG A 88 -15.22 34.98 10.85
C ARG A 88 -15.47 34.61 12.32
N LEU A 89 -14.42 34.32 13.09
CA LEU A 89 -14.57 33.98 14.50
C LEU A 89 -15.05 35.20 15.31
N SER A 90 -16.03 34.98 16.18
CA SER A 90 -16.50 36.01 17.12
C SER A 90 -15.43 36.34 18.16
N SER A 91 -15.50 37.53 18.77
CA SER A 91 -14.53 37.99 19.78
C SER A 91 -14.41 37.03 20.97
N SER A 92 -15.52 36.42 21.41
CA SER A 92 -15.53 35.40 22.47
C SER A 92 -14.84 34.11 22.05
N ALA A 93 -14.97 33.70 20.78
CA ALA A 93 -14.31 32.51 20.26
C ALA A 93 -12.82 32.76 19.97
N LYS A 94 -12.44 33.95 19.48
CA LYS A 94 -11.03 34.37 19.32
C LYS A 94 -10.26 34.33 20.65
N ARG A 95 -10.94 34.56 21.77
CA ARG A 95 -10.36 34.44 23.11
C ARG A 95 -10.03 32.99 23.51
N LYS A 96 -10.72 32.01 22.92
CA LYS A 96 -10.52 30.57 23.17
C LYS A 96 -9.55 29.92 22.17
N THR A 97 -9.51 30.40 20.93
CA THR A 97 -8.59 29.93 19.89
C THR A 97 -7.62 31.05 19.48
N THR A 98 -6.37 30.95 19.95
CA THR A 98 -5.33 31.94 19.66
C THR A 98 -4.82 31.80 18.22
N THR A 99 -4.25 32.87 17.68
CA THR A 99 -3.57 32.84 16.36
C THR A 99 -2.48 31.76 16.32
N GLY A 100 -1.75 31.57 17.42
CA GLY A 100 -0.73 30.52 17.55
C GLY A 100 -1.31 29.11 17.42
N GLN A 101 -2.49 28.83 17.99
CA GLN A 101 -3.16 27.54 17.83
C GLN A 101 -3.59 27.28 16.38
N VAL A 102 -4.06 28.31 15.67
CA VAL A 102 -4.42 28.20 14.23
C VAL A 102 -3.18 27.91 13.39
N VAL A 103 -2.06 28.59 13.64
CA VAL A 103 -0.79 28.34 12.95
C VAL A 103 -0.27 26.93 13.25
N ASN A 104 -0.36 26.48 14.51
CA ASN A 104 0.02 25.13 14.90
C ASN A 104 -0.80 24.06 14.18
N LEU A 105 -2.12 24.25 14.10
CA LEU A 105 -3.03 23.36 13.36
C LEU A 105 -2.67 23.29 11.86
N LEU A 106 -2.40 24.43 11.22
CA LEU A 106 -1.99 24.45 9.81
C LEU A 106 -0.64 23.77 9.58
N SER A 107 0.31 23.96 10.50
CA SER A 107 1.67 23.43 10.35
C SER A 107 1.80 21.94 10.71
N ASN A 108 1.07 21.47 11.73
CA ASN A 108 1.19 20.09 12.20
C ASN A 108 0.11 19.18 11.61
N ASP A 109 -1.16 19.57 11.67
CA ASP A 109 -2.26 18.68 11.32
C ASP A 109 -2.54 18.68 9.83
N VAL A 110 -2.61 19.86 9.21
CA VAL A 110 -2.99 19.98 7.78
C VAL A 110 -1.93 19.35 6.87
N ASN A 111 -0.64 19.42 7.25
CA ASN A 111 0.45 18.78 6.51
C ASN A 111 0.38 17.24 6.55
N ARG A 112 -0.20 16.64 7.60
CA ARG A 112 -0.33 15.17 7.70
C ARG A 112 -1.34 14.59 6.72
N PHE A 113 -2.25 15.40 6.17
CA PHE A 113 -3.24 14.91 5.22
C PHE A 113 -2.61 14.36 3.93
N ASP A 114 -1.50 14.94 3.46
CA ASP A 114 -0.77 14.44 2.30
C ASP A 114 -0.37 12.96 2.50
N GLN A 115 0.18 12.63 3.68
CA GLN A 115 0.54 11.26 4.06
C GLN A 115 -0.69 10.37 4.25
N VAL A 116 -1.72 10.85 4.95
CA VAL A 116 -2.93 10.04 5.21
C VAL A 116 -3.60 9.63 3.91
N THR A 117 -3.79 10.54 2.94
CA THR A 117 -4.39 10.18 1.64
C THR A 117 -3.59 9.12 0.87
N MET A 118 -2.27 9.07 1.07
CA MET A 118 -1.42 8.07 0.45
C MET A 118 -1.65 6.68 1.04
N PHE A 119 -1.77 6.56 2.37
CA PHE A 119 -1.84 5.26 3.04
C PHE A 119 -3.25 4.74 3.33
N LEU A 120 -4.28 5.60 3.28
CA LEU A 120 -5.65 5.25 3.67
C LEU A 120 -6.20 4.00 2.95
N HIS A 121 -5.82 3.80 1.69
CA HIS A 121 -6.28 2.67 0.90
C HIS A 121 -5.74 1.31 1.40
N TYR A 122 -4.60 1.28 2.09
CA TYR A 122 -4.05 0.04 2.62
C TYR A 122 -4.88 -0.53 3.78
N LEU A 123 -5.76 0.26 4.41
CA LEU A 123 -6.63 -0.22 5.49
C LEU A 123 -7.57 -1.35 5.05
N TRP A 124 -8.01 -1.35 3.79
CA TRP A 124 -8.91 -2.37 3.24
C TRP A 124 -8.19 -3.30 2.26
N VAL A 125 -7.21 -2.79 1.51
CA VAL A 125 -6.39 -3.59 0.60
C VAL A 125 -5.49 -4.56 1.35
N GLY A 126 -4.86 -4.13 2.44
CA GLY A 126 -3.94 -4.96 3.24
C GLY A 126 -4.58 -6.26 3.74
N PRO A 127 -5.74 -6.21 4.43
CA PRO A 127 -6.44 -7.43 4.86
C PRO A 127 -6.83 -8.35 3.71
N LEU A 128 -7.34 -7.80 2.60
CA LEU A 128 -7.72 -8.58 1.42
C LEU A 128 -6.50 -9.28 0.80
N GLN A 129 -5.37 -8.56 0.70
CA GLN A 129 -4.12 -9.11 0.21
C GLN A 129 -3.59 -10.21 1.13
N ALA A 130 -3.62 -10.01 2.45
CA ALA A 130 -3.21 -11.02 3.43
C ALA A 130 -4.02 -12.31 3.26
N ILE A 131 -5.35 -12.23 3.13
CA ILE A 131 -6.21 -13.39 2.89
C ILE A 131 -5.81 -14.11 1.60
N THR A 132 -5.60 -13.36 0.51
CA THR A 132 -5.26 -13.92 -0.80
C THR A 132 -3.91 -14.66 -0.76
N VAL A 133 -2.88 -14.04 -0.16
CA VAL A 133 -1.55 -14.66 -0.03
C VAL A 133 -1.59 -15.88 0.88
N THR A 134 -2.32 -15.82 2.01
CA THR A 134 -2.49 -16.98 2.89
C THR A 134 -3.21 -18.13 2.18
N ALA A 135 -4.23 -17.84 1.37
CA ALA A 135 -4.93 -18.87 0.59
C ALA A 135 -3.99 -19.55 -0.43
N LEU A 136 -3.16 -18.78 -1.14
CA LEU A 136 -2.18 -19.33 -2.07
C LEU A 136 -1.14 -20.19 -1.35
N LEU A 137 -0.59 -19.72 -0.22
CA LEU A 137 0.35 -20.50 0.57
C LEU A 137 -0.27 -21.78 1.11
N TRP A 138 -1.53 -21.74 1.52
CA TRP A 138 -2.25 -22.95 1.95
C TRP A 138 -2.37 -23.98 0.84
N MET A 139 -2.58 -23.55 -0.41
CA MET A 139 -2.64 -24.46 -1.55
C MET A 139 -1.30 -25.15 -1.82
N GLU A 140 -0.18 -24.45 -1.60
CA GLU A 140 1.17 -24.98 -1.87
C GLU A 140 1.73 -25.85 -0.72
N ILE A 141 1.58 -25.42 0.53
CA ILE A 141 2.22 -26.06 1.69
C ILE A 141 1.25 -26.49 2.80
N GLY A 142 -0.07 -26.34 2.58
CA GLY A 142 -1.10 -26.75 3.52
C GLY A 142 -1.08 -25.98 4.84
N MET A 143 -1.42 -26.68 5.93
CA MET A 143 -1.53 -26.11 7.28
C MET A 143 -0.22 -25.48 7.80
N SER A 144 0.93 -25.89 7.26
CA SER A 144 2.25 -25.38 7.65
C SER A 144 2.38 -23.86 7.45
N CYS A 145 1.63 -23.26 6.51
CA CYS A 145 1.67 -21.80 6.31
C CYS A 145 1.18 -21.01 7.53
N LEU A 146 0.34 -21.60 8.39
CA LEU A 146 -0.20 -20.93 9.57
C LEU A 146 0.86 -20.54 10.58
N ALA A 147 1.94 -21.32 10.71
CA ALA A 147 3.05 -20.99 11.60
C ALA A 147 3.71 -19.66 11.17
N GLY A 148 3.93 -19.47 9.87
CA GLY A 148 4.44 -18.21 9.32
C GLY A 148 3.47 -17.05 9.54
N MET A 149 2.17 -17.27 9.33
CA MET A 149 1.15 -16.26 9.59
C MET A 149 1.08 -15.85 11.06
N ALA A 150 1.24 -16.81 11.98
CA ALA A 150 1.28 -16.53 13.42
C ALA A 150 2.46 -15.62 13.79
N VAL A 151 3.64 -15.87 13.22
CA VAL A 151 4.81 -15.00 13.41
C VAL A 151 4.54 -13.59 12.89
N LEU A 152 3.94 -13.45 11.69
CA LEU A 152 3.59 -12.13 11.14
C LEU A 152 2.59 -11.38 12.02
N ILE A 153 1.59 -12.07 12.58
CA ILE A 153 0.63 -11.46 13.51
C ILE A 153 1.33 -10.98 14.78
N ILE A 154 2.22 -11.80 15.37
CA ILE A 154 3.00 -11.42 16.55
C ILE A 154 3.86 -10.18 16.27
N LEU A 155 4.53 -10.13 15.11
CA LEU A 155 5.32 -8.96 14.70
C LEU A 155 4.45 -7.71 14.54
N LEU A 156 3.24 -7.85 13.99
CA LEU A 156 2.30 -6.75 13.81
C LEU A 156 1.81 -6.20 15.17
N LEU A 157 1.54 -7.08 16.13
CA LEU A 157 1.20 -6.71 17.51
C LEU A 157 2.38 -6.02 18.21
N LEU A 158 3.59 -6.54 18.04
CA LEU A 158 4.81 -5.96 18.61
C LEU A 158 5.08 -4.56 18.04
N GLN A 159 4.99 -4.39 16.72
CA GLN A 159 5.13 -3.11 16.05
C GLN A 159 4.08 -2.11 16.53
N SER A 160 2.84 -2.56 16.73
CA SER A 160 1.76 -1.72 17.26
C SER A 160 2.01 -1.31 18.71
N CYS A 161 2.56 -2.21 19.53
CA CYS A 161 2.94 -1.92 20.91
C CYS A 161 4.05 -0.87 20.96
N PHE A 162 5.13 -1.05 20.17
CA PHE A 162 6.20 -0.05 20.07
C PHE A 162 5.68 1.29 19.56
N GLY A 163 4.81 1.31 18.55
CA GLY A 163 4.20 2.54 18.06
C GLY A 163 3.41 3.29 19.14
N LYS A 164 2.67 2.58 19.98
CA LYS A 164 1.96 3.17 21.13
C LYS A 164 2.92 3.68 22.21
N LEU A 165 3.96 2.91 22.51
CA LEU A 165 4.99 3.29 23.48
C LEU A 165 5.68 4.59 23.07
N PHE A 166 6.15 4.68 21.82
CA PHE A 166 6.78 5.89 21.29
C PHE A 166 5.81 7.07 21.18
N SER A 167 4.52 6.83 20.97
CA SER A 167 3.51 7.91 20.99
C SER A 167 3.19 8.40 22.40
N SER A 168 3.51 7.61 23.44
CA SER A 168 3.30 7.97 24.84
C SER A 168 4.53 8.63 25.48
N LEU A 169 5.70 8.49 24.86
CA LEU A 169 6.95 9.20 25.20
C LEU A 169 6.92 10.61 24.61
#